data_AF-A0A2S2DQB7-F1
#
_entry.id   AF-A0A2S2DQB7-F1
#
_cell.length_a   1.000
_cell.length_b   1.000
_cell.length_c   1.000
_cell.angle_alpha   90.00
_cell.angle_beta   90.00
_cell.angle_gamma   90.00
#
_symmetry.space_group_name_H-M   'P 1'
#
loop_
_entity.id
_entity.type
_entity.pdbx_description
1 polymer ?
#
loop_
_entity_poly.entity_id
_entity_poly.type
_entity_poly.pdbx_seq_one_letter_code
_entity_poly.pdbx_strand_id
1 'polypeptide(L)'
;MIPKIVRRGLPLLPLAALAGCNTVVMNPTGDIAKQQADLITVSVILMLLIIVPVMILTVLFAWRYRKNANAKYEPDWDHSTKLELIIWGAPLLIIIVLGLITWVSTHKLDPYRPLDRLDEHRPIPASTKPLEVQVVALDWKWLFIYPEQGIASVNQLVTPIDTPIRFKMTSSTVMNTFYIPTLAGMIYTMPGMQTELNAVLNKAGDYHGLSANFSGDGFSHMKFAYKGVSNEEFNTWVQEMKANPAVLDRADYLVLEKPTAKEAVRHYGQVEPALFNRILNRCVAEGSMCMNQQMHEDVKRNQMAAAIRQQSQGGKSQLAEALEMCVAPINTLMK
;
A
#
# COMPACT_ATOMS: atom_id res chain seq x y z
N MET A 1 8.92 37.23 37.01
CA MET A 1 9.46 38.14 35.99
C MET A 1 10.20 37.30 34.95
N ILE A 2 9.62 37.10 33.77
CA ILE A 2 10.27 36.36 32.70
C ILE A 2 11.39 37.25 32.14
N PRO A 3 12.64 36.78 32.03
CA PRO A 3 13.77 37.61 31.62
C PRO A 3 13.54 38.21 30.22
N LYS A 4 13.89 39.49 30.04
CA LYS A 4 13.68 40.27 28.80
C LYS A 4 14.31 39.62 27.56
N ILE A 5 15.30 38.76 27.73
CA ILE A 5 15.96 37.96 26.69
C ILE A 5 15.03 36.87 26.13
N VAL A 6 14.29 36.17 26.99
CA VAL A 6 13.33 35.12 26.58
C VAL A 6 12.13 35.74 25.83
N ARG A 7 11.73 36.96 26.20
CA ARG A 7 10.65 37.70 25.52
C ARG A 7 11.04 38.18 24.11
N ARG A 8 12.33 38.32 23.81
CA ARG A 8 12.83 38.72 22.47
C ARG A 8 13.09 37.53 21.53
N GLY A 9 13.30 36.33 22.07
CA GLY A 9 13.43 35.08 21.29
C GLY A 9 12.11 34.38 20.98
N LEU A 10 11.04 34.69 21.71
CA LEU A 10 9.70 34.12 21.51
C LEU A 10 9.09 34.32 20.11
N PRO A 11 9.29 35.45 19.38
CA PRO A 11 8.80 35.59 18.01
C PRO A 11 9.67 34.85 16.96
N LEU A 12 10.86 34.34 17.32
CA LEU A 12 11.72 33.56 16.41
C LEU A 12 11.34 32.06 16.37
N LEU A 13 10.69 31.56 17.43
CA LEU A 13 10.22 30.19 17.55
C LEU A 13 9.16 29.78 16.49
N PRO A 14 8.16 30.63 16.14
CA PRO A 14 7.27 30.32 15.03
C PRO A 14 7.97 30.35 13.67
N LEU A 15 8.99 31.20 13.46
CA LEU A 15 9.75 31.23 12.20
C LEU A 15 10.57 29.95 11.98
N ALA A 16 11.13 29.37 13.05
CA ALA A 16 11.82 28.08 13.00
C ALA A 16 10.84 26.92 12.74
N ALA A 17 9.58 27.04 13.16
CA ALA A 17 8.54 26.05 12.90
C ALA A 17 8.02 26.05 11.44
N LEU A 18 8.29 27.11 10.65
CA LEU A 18 7.88 27.20 9.24
C LEU A 18 8.90 26.61 8.24
N ALA A 19 10.04 26.10 8.70
CA ALA A 19 11.09 25.57 7.82
C ALA A 19 10.70 24.27 7.06
N GLY A 20 9.53 23.67 7.32
CA GLY A 20 9.06 22.42 6.72
C GLY A 20 8.27 22.55 5.41
N CYS A 21 8.21 23.74 4.79
CA CYS A 21 7.29 24.01 3.67
C CYS A 21 7.60 23.26 2.36
N ASN A 22 8.79 22.67 2.21
CA ASN A 22 9.20 21.92 1.01
C ASN A 22 9.51 20.44 1.33
N THR A 23 8.62 19.78 2.07
CA THR A 23 8.72 18.34 2.29
C THR A 23 8.19 17.59 1.06
N VAL A 24 8.87 16.51 0.67
CA VAL A 24 8.54 15.70 -0.51
C VAL A 24 7.09 15.18 -0.49
N VAL A 25 6.55 14.96 0.72
CA VAL A 25 5.18 14.50 0.94
C VAL A 25 4.15 15.60 0.71
N MET A 26 4.47 16.87 1.01
CA MET A 26 3.55 18.00 0.88
C MET A 26 3.60 18.68 -0.50
N ASN A 27 4.62 18.37 -1.32
CA ASN A 27 4.73 18.82 -2.71
C ASN A 27 5.04 17.63 -3.65
N PRO A 28 4.12 16.65 -3.75
CA PRO A 28 4.32 15.48 -4.58
C PRO A 28 4.04 15.76 -6.06
N THR A 29 4.53 14.89 -6.94
CA THR A 29 4.42 15.03 -8.40
C THR A 29 3.44 14.05 -9.05
N GLY A 30 2.98 13.04 -8.32
CA GLY A 30 1.92 12.13 -8.74
C GLY A 30 0.56 12.54 -8.19
N ASP A 31 -0.49 12.30 -8.97
CA ASP A 31 -1.88 12.67 -8.63
C ASP A 31 -2.37 12.02 -7.32
N ILE A 32 -2.07 10.73 -7.11
CA ILE A 32 -2.46 10.00 -5.89
C ILE A 32 -1.80 10.62 -4.65
N ALA A 33 -0.50 10.90 -4.72
CA ALA A 33 0.22 11.51 -3.62
C ALA A 33 -0.26 12.95 -3.36
N LYS A 34 -0.64 13.71 -4.40
CA LYS A 34 -1.22 15.05 -4.24
C LYS A 34 -2.56 14.99 -3.49
N GLN A 35 -3.46 14.10 -3.88
CA GLN A 35 -4.73 13.89 -3.16
C GLN A 35 -4.50 13.50 -1.69
N GLN A 36 -3.47 12.70 -1.40
CA GLN A 36 -3.09 12.38 -0.02
C GLN A 36 -2.58 13.60 0.75
N ALA A 37 -1.75 14.44 0.14
CA ALA A 37 -1.25 15.68 0.75
C ALA A 37 -2.39 16.67 1.06
N ASP A 38 -3.37 16.80 0.15
CA ASP A 38 -4.55 17.62 0.37
C ASP A 38 -5.41 17.10 1.53
N LEU A 39 -5.59 15.78 1.64
CA LEU A 39 -6.30 15.16 2.77
C LEU A 39 -5.60 15.40 4.10
N ILE A 40 -4.27 15.30 4.15
CA ILE A 40 -3.50 15.62 5.35
C ILE A 40 -3.69 17.10 5.71
N THR A 41 -3.59 18.00 4.73
CA THR A 41 -3.71 19.44 4.93
C THR A 41 -5.10 19.81 5.49
N VAL A 42 -6.17 19.30 4.89
CA VAL A 42 -7.55 19.51 5.36
C VAL A 42 -7.74 18.96 6.77
N SER A 43 -7.23 17.74 7.04
CA SER A 43 -7.36 17.10 8.35
C SER A 43 -6.64 17.87 9.45
N VAL A 44 -5.42 18.35 9.17
CA VAL A 44 -4.64 19.17 10.11
C VAL A 44 -5.33 20.50 10.38
N ILE A 45 -5.84 21.19 9.36
CA ILE A 45 -6.58 22.45 9.55
C ILE A 45 -7.82 22.24 10.43
N LEU A 46 -8.60 21.19 10.18
CA LEU A 46 -9.78 20.87 10.97
C LEU A 46 -9.44 20.53 12.43
N MET A 47 -8.36 19.79 12.68
CA MET A 47 -7.90 19.51 14.05
C MET A 47 -7.38 20.76 14.76
N LEU A 48 -6.63 21.62 14.06
CA LEU A 48 -6.12 22.88 14.61
C LEU A 48 -7.24 23.84 15.00
N LEU A 49 -8.38 23.80 14.31
CA LEU A 49 -9.56 24.61 14.64
C LEU A 49 -10.05 24.38 16.08
N ILE A 50 -9.92 23.16 16.63
CA ILE A 50 -10.26 22.88 18.04
C ILE A 50 -9.05 23.10 18.94
N ILE A 51 -7.88 22.60 18.54
CA ILE A 51 -6.70 22.58 19.41
C ILE A 51 -6.22 24.00 19.74
N VAL A 52 -6.22 24.92 18.76
CA VAL A 52 -5.74 26.30 18.95
C VAL A 52 -6.61 27.07 19.95
N PRO A 53 -7.95 27.12 19.83
CA PRO A 53 -8.80 27.74 20.85
C PRO A 53 -8.65 27.11 22.23
N VAL A 54 -8.54 25.78 22.34
CA VAL A 54 -8.34 25.11 23.64
C VAL A 54 -7.03 25.58 24.28
N MET A 55 -5.91 25.57 23.53
CA MET A 55 -4.63 26.05 24.05
C MET A 55 -4.69 27.52 24.47
N ILE A 56 -5.33 28.38 23.67
CA ILE A 56 -5.49 29.81 23.99
C ILE A 56 -6.31 29.97 25.27
N LEU A 57 -7.46 29.30 25.38
CA LEU A 57 -8.34 29.38 26.55
C LEU A 57 -7.64 28.85 27.81
N THR A 58 -6.86 27.77 27.72
CA THR A 58 -6.08 27.26 28.86
C THR A 58 -5.08 28.30 29.36
N VAL A 59 -4.33 28.95 28.46
CA VAL A 59 -3.37 29.99 28.84
C VAL A 59 -4.08 31.22 29.38
N LEU A 60 -5.20 31.63 28.77
CA LEU A 60 -6.01 32.76 29.22
C LEU A 60 -6.59 32.52 30.61
N PHE A 61 -7.15 31.33 30.88
CA PHE A 61 -7.69 30.99 32.20
C PHE A 61 -6.61 30.89 33.26
N ALA A 62 -5.47 30.25 32.95
CA ALA A 62 -4.32 30.19 33.85
C ALA A 62 -3.81 31.59 34.22
N TRP A 63 -3.82 32.53 33.27
CA TRP A 63 -3.40 33.91 33.50
C TRP A 63 -4.46 34.75 34.24
N ARG A 64 -5.74 34.64 33.82
CA ARG A 64 -6.85 35.47 34.32
C ARG A 64 -7.30 35.11 35.74
N TYR A 65 -7.29 33.82 36.09
CA TYR A 65 -7.78 33.28 37.36
C TYR A 65 -6.67 32.84 38.32
N ARG A 66 -5.44 33.35 38.15
CA ARG A 66 -4.34 33.12 39.10
C ARG A 66 -4.66 33.70 40.49
N LYS A 67 -4.06 33.12 41.54
CA LYS A 67 -4.28 33.47 42.97
C LYS A 67 -4.23 34.97 43.32
N ASN A 68 -3.45 35.78 42.57
CA ASN A 68 -3.28 37.22 42.82
C ASN A 68 -4.10 38.11 41.85
N ALA A 69 -5.07 37.57 41.11
CA ALA A 69 -5.88 38.32 40.16
C ALA A 69 -7.27 38.67 40.72
N ASN A 70 -7.76 39.88 40.46
CA ASN A 70 -9.14 40.30 40.72
C ASN A 70 -10.07 39.68 39.66
N ALA A 71 -10.43 38.40 39.84
CA ALA A 71 -11.38 37.68 39.01
C ALA A 71 -12.59 37.25 39.86
N LYS A 72 -13.76 37.11 39.21
CA LYS A 72 -14.97 36.57 39.86
C LYS A 72 -14.68 35.11 40.25
N TYR A 73 -14.74 34.80 41.53
CA TYR A 73 -14.50 33.46 42.06
C TYR A 73 -15.84 32.83 42.47
N GLU A 74 -16.25 31.78 41.76
CA GLU A 74 -17.49 31.04 42.02
C GLU A 74 -17.13 29.55 42.22
N PRO A 75 -16.94 29.08 43.46
CA PRO A 75 -16.51 27.71 43.75
C PRO A 75 -17.62 26.66 43.55
N ASP A 76 -18.88 27.06 43.67
CA ASP A 76 -20.04 26.16 43.63
C ASP A 76 -20.65 26.02 42.24
N TRP A 77 -20.00 26.57 41.20
CA TRP A 77 -20.47 26.47 39.82
C TRP A 77 -19.83 25.27 39.12
N ASP A 78 -20.59 24.20 38.96
CA ASP A 78 -20.14 22.89 38.49
C ASP A 78 -20.85 22.44 37.19
N HIS A 79 -22.03 22.98 36.88
CA HIS A 79 -22.82 22.55 35.72
C HIS A 79 -23.26 23.70 34.80
N SER A 80 -23.12 23.46 33.49
CA SER A 80 -23.69 24.31 32.45
C SER A 80 -24.00 23.51 31.20
N THR A 81 -25.28 23.21 31.00
CA THR A 81 -25.79 22.50 29.80
C THR A 81 -25.34 23.14 28.48
N LYS A 82 -25.23 24.47 28.43
CA LYS A 82 -24.79 25.20 27.23
C LYS A 82 -23.33 24.91 26.86
N LEU A 83 -22.44 24.84 27.86
CA LEU A 83 -21.03 24.53 27.62
C LEU A 83 -20.82 23.06 27.32
N GLU A 84 -21.54 22.19 28.02
CA GLU A 84 -21.51 20.75 27.77
C GLU A 84 -21.88 20.44 26.31
N LEU A 85 -22.95 21.02 25.79
CA LEU A 85 -23.37 20.83 24.40
C LEU A 85 -22.32 21.31 23.39
N ILE A 86 -21.60 22.39 23.67
CA ILE A 86 -20.54 22.90 22.78
C ILE A 86 -19.31 21.97 22.81
N ILE A 87 -18.89 21.56 24.01
CA ILE A 87 -17.70 20.72 24.22
C ILE A 87 -17.89 19.33 23.62
N TRP A 88 -19.11 18.77 23.66
CA TRP A 88 -19.43 17.50 23.00
C TRP A 88 -19.76 17.67 21.52
N GLY A 89 -20.54 18.68 21.17
CA GLY A 89 -21.05 18.88 19.82
C GLY A 89 -19.97 19.25 18.80
N ALA A 90 -19.03 20.15 19.15
CA ALA A 90 -18.02 20.61 18.22
C ALA A 90 -17.04 19.50 17.78
N PRO A 91 -16.44 18.68 18.67
CA PRO A 91 -15.62 17.54 18.27
C PRO A 91 -16.42 16.46 17.53
N LEU A 92 -17.65 16.17 17.96
CA LEU A 92 -18.51 15.18 17.31
C LEU A 92 -18.78 15.55 15.84
N LEU A 93 -19.12 16.81 15.56
CA LEU A 93 -19.36 17.30 14.20
C LEU A 93 -18.11 17.17 13.33
N ILE A 94 -16.93 17.50 13.86
CA ILE A 94 -15.67 17.38 13.11
C ILE A 94 -15.36 15.92 12.78
N ILE A 95 -15.57 14.98 13.72
CA ILE A 95 -15.39 13.55 13.47
C ILE A 95 -16.35 13.04 12.40
N ILE A 96 -17.61 13.50 12.37
CA ILE A 96 -18.57 13.14 11.31
C ILE A 96 -18.05 13.59 9.94
N VAL A 97 -17.61 14.85 9.82
CA VAL A 97 -17.10 15.40 8.56
C VAL A 97 -15.83 14.65 8.11
N LEU A 98 -14.88 14.42 9.03
CA LEU A 98 -13.67 13.65 8.72
C LEU A 98 -13.98 12.20 8.36
N GLY A 99 -14.95 11.57 9.01
CA GLY A 99 -15.39 10.20 8.70
C GLY A 99 -15.93 10.08 7.28
N LEU A 100 -16.77 11.03 6.86
CA LEU A 100 -17.30 11.07 5.49
C LEU A 100 -16.19 11.27 4.45
N ILE A 101 -15.28 12.22 4.69
CA ILE A 101 -14.12 12.47 3.81
C ILE A 101 -13.24 11.22 3.72
N THR A 102 -12.95 10.59 4.86
CA THR A 102 -12.11 9.39 4.94
C THR A 102 -12.75 8.23 4.17
N TRP A 103 -14.06 7.98 4.37
CA TRP A 103 -14.78 6.93 3.65
C TRP A 103 -14.68 7.08 2.13
N VAL A 104 -14.98 8.28 1.61
CA VAL A 104 -14.94 8.56 0.17
C VAL A 104 -13.51 8.45 -0.36
N SER A 105 -12.53 8.94 0.40
CA SER A 105 -11.12 8.94 -0.01
C SER A 105 -10.55 7.54 -0.05
N THR A 106 -10.86 6.70 0.94
CA THR A 106 -10.42 5.29 1.00
C THR A 106 -10.90 4.51 -0.23
N HIS A 107 -12.15 4.68 -0.65
CA HIS A 107 -12.67 4.01 -1.85
C HIS A 107 -12.14 4.58 -3.17
N LYS A 108 -11.75 5.87 -3.19
CA LYS A 108 -11.19 6.50 -4.40
C LYS A 108 -9.70 6.20 -4.58
N LEU A 109 -8.95 6.15 -3.48
CA LEU A 109 -7.50 5.95 -3.44
C LEU A 109 -7.11 4.49 -3.19
N ASP A 110 -8.02 3.55 -3.44
CA ASP A 110 -7.72 2.11 -3.36
C ASP A 110 -6.62 1.76 -4.37
N PRO A 111 -5.46 1.22 -3.92
CA PRO A 111 -4.35 0.86 -4.80
C PRO A 111 -4.72 -0.08 -5.95
N TYR A 112 -5.72 -0.96 -5.74
CA TYR A 112 -6.13 -1.96 -6.73
C TYR A 112 -7.04 -1.38 -7.82
N ARG A 113 -7.61 -0.20 -7.59
CA ARG A 113 -8.54 0.41 -8.54
C ARG A 113 -7.78 1.00 -9.73
N PRO A 114 -8.19 0.73 -10.98
CA PRO A 114 -7.67 1.43 -12.14
C PRO A 114 -7.89 2.94 -12.01
N LEU A 115 -6.91 3.72 -12.48
CA LEU A 115 -7.00 5.17 -12.44
C LEU A 115 -8.05 5.68 -13.45
N ASP A 116 -8.88 6.62 -13.01
CA ASP A 116 -9.84 7.31 -13.87
C ASP A 116 -9.27 8.61 -14.47
N ARG A 117 -8.23 9.18 -13.83
CA ARG A 117 -7.64 10.49 -14.16
C ARG A 117 -6.11 10.45 -14.13
N LEU A 118 -5.49 11.26 -14.98
CA LEU A 118 -4.05 11.52 -14.96
C LEU A 118 -3.71 12.64 -13.97
N ASP A 119 -4.59 13.65 -13.89
CA ASP A 119 -4.47 14.83 -13.05
C ASP A 119 -5.88 15.42 -12.81
N GLU A 120 -6.00 16.40 -11.93
CA GLU A 120 -7.23 17.10 -11.56
C GLU A 120 -8.07 17.58 -12.76
N HIS A 121 -7.39 17.95 -13.86
CA HIS A 121 -8.01 18.48 -15.07
C HIS A 121 -7.92 17.57 -16.31
N ARG A 122 -7.20 16.43 -16.22
CA ARG A 122 -6.93 15.55 -17.36
C ARG A 122 -7.46 14.14 -17.10
N PRO A 123 -8.59 13.73 -17.71
CA PRO A 123 -9.03 12.34 -17.64
C PRO A 123 -8.09 11.44 -18.44
N ILE A 124 -7.99 10.16 -18.05
CA ILE A 124 -7.25 9.17 -18.85
C ILE A 124 -8.08 8.85 -20.10
N PRO A 125 -7.53 8.99 -21.32
CA PRO A 125 -8.21 8.53 -22.53
C PRO A 125 -8.46 7.03 -22.41
N ALA A 126 -9.70 6.59 -22.67
CA ALA A 126 -10.11 5.18 -22.54
C ALA A 126 -9.30 4.19 -23.40
N SER A 127 -8.55 4.69 -24.38
CA SER A 127 -7.65 3.92 -25.26
C SER A 127 -6.22 3.75 -24.72
N THR A 128 -5.87 4.36 -23.58
CA THR A 128 -4.50 4.32 -23.05
C THR A 128 -4.28 3.02 -22.30
N LYS A 129 -3.41 2.15 -22.83
CA LYS A 129 -3.00 0.93 -22.15
C LYS A 129 -2.07 1.28 -20.98
N PRO A 130 -2.36 0.83 -19.74
CA PRO A 130 -1.46 1.05 -18.62
C PRO A 130 -0.13 0.32 -18.83
N LEU A 131 0.98 0.96 -18.47
CA LEU A 131 2.29 0.31 -18.43
C LEU A 131 2.32 -0.67 -17.25
N GLU A 132 2.42 -1.97 -17.54
CA GLU A 132 2.60 -2.98 -16.49
C GLU A 132 4.08 -3.06 -16.07
N VAL A 133 4.34 -2.91 -14.78
CA VAL A 133 5.67 -3.12 -14.18
C VAL A 133 5.54 -4.15 -13.06
N GLN A 134 6.29 -5.23 -13.17
CA GLN A 134 6.35 -6.28 -12.17
C GLN A 134 7.51 -5.99 -11.21
N VAL A 135 7.22 -5.90 -9.91
CA VAL A 135 8.19 -5.55 -8.87
C VAL A 135 8.38 -6.76 -7.97
N VAL A 136 9.63 -7.15 -7.78
CA VAL A 136 10.00 -8.25 -6.87
C VAL A 136 10.92 -7.69 -5.80
N ALA A 137 10.48 -7.79 -4.56
CA ALA A 137 11.33 -7.52 -3.41
C ALA A 137 12.23 -8.73 -3.14
N LEU A 138 13.55 -8.54 -3.30
CA LEU A 138 14.58 -9.50 -2.94
C LEU A 138 15.27 -9.05 -1.65
N ASP A 139 16.15 -9.90 -1.11
CA ASP A 139 16.96 -9.52 0.05
C ASP A 139 17.88 -8.34 -0.29
N TRP A 140 17.47 -7.17 0.22
CA TRP A 140 18.12 -5.86 0.14
C TRP A 140 18.32 -5.25 -1.25
N LYS A 141 17.46 -5.61 -2.20
CA LYS A 141 17.43 -5.06 -3.57
C LYS A 141 16.04 -5.17 -4.18
N TRP A 142 15.80 -4.32 -5.18
CA TRP A 142 14.54 -4.29 -5.91
C TRP A 142 14.76 -4.73 -7.34
N LEU A 143 13.98 -5.71 -7.79
CA LEU A 143 13.96 -6.18 -9.17
C LEU A 143 12.69 -5.66 -9.85
N PHE A 144 12.87 -5.01 -10.99
CA PHE A 144 11.80 -4.47 -11.83
C PHE A 144 11.79 -5.21 -13.15
N ILE A 145 10.66 -5.79 -13.54
CA ILE A 145 10.47 -6.54 -14.78
C ILE A 145 9.39 -5.82 -15.59
N TYR A 146 9.70 -5.58 -16.86
CA TYR A 146 8.79 -4.95 -17.83
C TYR A 146 8.33 -6.03 -18.81
N PRO A 147 7.21 -6.73 -18.55
CA PRO A 147 6.82 -7.92 -19.30
C PRO A 147 6.53 -7.62 -20.78
N GLU A 148 6.01 -6.44 -21.11
CA GLU A 148 5.69 -6.08 -22.51
C GLU A 148 6.94 -5.78 -23.32
N GLN A 149 7.95 -5.20 -22.68
CA GLN A 149 9.23 -4.88 -23.30
C GLN A 149 10.21 -6.06 -23.24
N GLY A 150 10.02 -7.01 -22.32
CA GLY A 150 10.89 -8.17 -22.12
C GLY A 150 12.23 -7.84 -21.45
N ILE A 151 12.29 -6.74 -20.69
CA ILE A 151 13.51 -6.24 -20.03
C ILE A 151 13.36 -6.26 -18.51
N ALA A 152 14.48 -6.25 -17.78
CA ALA A 152 14.47 -6.08 -16.33
C ALA A 152 15.62 -5.18 -15.84
N SER A 153 15.41 -4.54 -14.70
CA SER A 153 16.40 -3.69 -14.04
C SER A 153 16.42 -3.94 -12.54
N VAL A 154 17.61 -3.85 -11.95
CA VAL A 154 17.82 -3.95 -10.50
C VAL A 154 18.10 -2.55 -9.95
N ASN A 155 17.40 -2.16 -8.89
CA ASN A 155 17.54 -0.88 -8.17
C ASN A 155 17.35 0.40 -9.03
N GLN A 156 16.81 0.28 -10.24
CA GLN A 156 16.38 1.42 -11.06
C GLN A 156 15.01 1.14 -11.68
N LEU A 157 14.09 2.09 -11.53
CA LEU A 157 12.76 2.09 -12.13
C LEU A 157 12.67 3.32 -13.04
N VAL A 158 12.30 3.13 -14.30
CA VAL A 158 12.12 4.21 -15.28
C VAL A 158 10.71 4.12 -15.84
N THR A 159 9.95 5.21 -15.81
CA THR A 159 8.57 5.23 -16.31
C THR A 159 8.30 6.49 -17.11
N PRO A 160 7.47 6.41 -18.17
CA PRO A 160 7.03 7.59 -18.89
C PRO A 160 6.09 8.44 -18.03
N ILE A 161 6.16 9.76 -18.21
CA ILE A 161 5.21 10.70 -17.63
C ILE A 161 3.83 10.61 -18.31
N ASP A 162 2.79 11.05 -17.61
CA ASP A 162 1.40 11.11 -18.08
C ASP A 162 0.85 9.77 -18.61
N THR A 163 1.42 8.66 -18.15
CA THR A 163 0.99 7.30 -18.51
C THR A 163 0.56 6.57 -17.23
N PRO A 164 -0.62 5.93 -17.20
CA PRO A 164 -1.02 5.09 -16.06
C PRO A 164 -0.08 3.90 -15.92
N ILE A 165 0.46 3.68 -14.73
CA ILE A 165 1.37 2.57 -14.44
C ILE A 165 0.66 1.62 -13.47
N ARG A 166 0.66 0.34 -13.82
CA ARG A 166 0.18 -0.74 -12.95
C ARG A 166 1.36 -1.53 -12.43
N PHE A 167 1.64 -1.37 -11.14
CA PHE A 167 2.63 -2.17 -10.45
C PHE A 167 1.98 -3.48 -9.98
N LYS A 168 2.56 -4.61 -10.35
CA LYS A 168 2.26 -5.92 -9.75
C LYS A 168 3.44 -6.32 -8.92
N MET A 169 3.22 -6.56 -7.63
CA MET A 169 4.31 -6.68 -6.68
C MET A 169 4.23 -7.98 -5.91
N THR A 170 5.40 -8.59 -5.68
CA THR A 170 5.55 -9.73 -4.78
C THR A 170 6.91 -9.64 -4.07
N SER A 171 7.12 -10.53 -3.10
CA SER A 171 8.41 -10.67 -2.43
C SER A 171 8.92 -12.11 -2.57
N SER A 172 10.23 -12.30 -2.62
CA SER A 172 10.81 -13.65 -2.65
C SER A 172 10.93 -14.25 -1.25
N THR A 173 11.32 -13.44 -0.27
CA THR A 173 11.78 -13.91 1.04
C THR A 173 10.96 -13.31 2.19
N VAL A 174 11.08 -12.00 2.42
CA VAL A 174 10.52 -11.30 3.58
C VAL A 174 9.55 -10.19 3.18
N MET A 175 8.63 -9.85 4.07
CA MET A 175 7.70 -8.75 3.82
C MET A 175 8.46 -7.41 3.74
N ASN A 176 8.31 -6.72 2.62
CA ASN A 176 8.84 -5.37 2.39
C ASN A 176 7.70 -4.40 2.14
N THR A 177 8.01 -3.10 2.11
CA THR A 177 7.04 -2.06 1.75
C THR A 177 7.60 -1.24 0.62
N PHE A 178 6.97 -1.29 -0.53
CA PHE A 178 7.33 -0.45 -1.66
C PHE A 178 6.83 0.98 -1.44
N TYR A 179 7.74 1.94 -1.45
CA TYR A 179 7.38 3.35 -1.25
C TYR A 179 8.16 4.27 -2.19
N ILE A 180 7.41 5.08 -2.94
CA ILE A 180 7.93 6.19 -3.75
C ILE A 180 7.18 7.45 -3.28
N PRO A 181 7.79 8.28 -2.40
CA PRO A 181 7.11 9.41 -1.77
C PRO A 181 6.45 10.40 -2.73
N THR A 182 7.02 10.58 -3.91
CA THR A 182 6.53 11.54 -4.91
C THR A 182 5.41 11.00 -5.80
N LEU A 183 5.17 9.68 -5.81
CA LEU A 183 4.30 9.02 -6.76
C LEU A 183 2.95 8.64 -6.13
N ALA A 184 2.99 7.82 -5.08
CA ALA A 184 1.80 7.26 -4.45
C ALA A 184 2.07 6.81 -3.01
N GLY A 185 1.01 6.37 -2.32
CA GLY A 185 1.11 5.76 -1.00
C GLY A 185 1.97 4.50 -0.98
N MET A 186 2.41 4.12 0.21
CA MET A 186 3.19 2.89 0.43
C MET A 186 2.30 1.64 0.40
N ILE A 187 2.81 0.54 -0.15
CA ILE A 187 2.10 -0.75 -0.18
C ILE A 187 3.03 -1.91 0.18
N TYR A 188 2.51 -2.90 0.88
CA TYR A 188 3.28 -4.08 1.28
C TYR A 188 3.49 -5.03 0.10
N THR A 189 4.68 -5.61 0.04
CA THR A 189 5.04 -6.70 -0.87
C THR A 189 5.28 -7.95 -0.03
N MET A 190 4.49 -8.99 -0.26
CA MET A 190 4.46 -10.19 0.59
C MET A 190 4.83 -11.44 -0.22
N PRO A 191 5.58 -12.40 0.36
CA PRO A 191 5.89 -13.64 -0.32
C PRO A 191 4.65 -14.49 -0.58
N GLY A 192 4.52 -15.01 -1.80
CA GLY A 192 3.38 -15.86 -2.16
C GLY A 192 2.08 -15.12 -2.47
N MET A 193 2.08 -13.78 -2.45
CA MET A 193 0.91 -12.96 -2.79
C MET A 193 1.26 -11.90 -3.82
N GLN A 194 0.29 -11.57 -4.67
CA GLN A 194 0.37 -10.47 -5.62
C GLN A 194 -0.38 -9.28 -5.03
N THR A 195 0.31 -8.16 -4.97
CA THR A 195 -0.26 -6.86 -4.60
C THR A 195 -0.25 -5.96 -5.82
N GLU A 196 -1.21 -5.06 -5.92
CA GLU A 196 -1.34 -4.15 -7.06
C GLU A 196 -1.37 -2.71 -6.57
N LEU A 197 -0.68 -1.85 -7.33
CA LEU A 197 -0.69 -0.41 -7.11
C LEU A 197 -0.81 0.27 -8.48
N ASN A 198 -1.86 1.05 -8.65
CA ASN A 198 -2.02 1.90 -9.82
C ASN A 198 -1.58 3.33 -9.48
N ALA A 199 -0.66 3.89 -10.27
CA ALA A 199 -0.18 5.25 -10.05
C ALA A 199 0.15 5.95 -11.38
N VAL A 200 0.27 7.28 -11.34
CA VAL A 200 0.63 8.12 -12.48
C VAL A 200 1.60 9.19 -12.03
N LEU A 201 2.59 9.49 -12.88
CA LEU A 201 3.56 10.55 -12.66
C LEU A 201 3.35 11.68 -13.66
N ASN A 202 3.15 12.91 -13.18
CA ASN A 202 2.83 14.05 -14.04
C ASN A 202 4.04 14.94 -14.37
N LYS A 203 5.16 14.76 -13.68
CA LYS A 203 6.35 15.60 -13.85
C LYS A 203 7.61 14.76 -14.04
N ALA A 204 8.35 15.06 -15.10
CA ALA A 204 9.64 14.44 -15.36
C ALA A 204 10.67 14.87 -14.32
N GLY A 205 11.59 13.98 -13.97
CA GLY A 205 12.62 14.22 -12.97
C GLY A 205 13.20 12.95 -12.38
N ASP A 206 14.25 13.13 -11.59
CA ASP A 206 14.87 12.08 -10.80
C ASP A 206 14.28 12.08 -9.40
N TYR A 207 13.79 10.91 -9.00
CA TYR A 207 13.15 10.64 -7.73
C TYR A 207 13.81 9.44 -7.07
N HIS A 208 13.42 9.18 -5.82
CA HIS A 208 13.95 8.06 -5.06
C HIS A 208 12.80 7.23 -4.49
N GLY A 209 12.94 5.92 -4.60
CA GLY A 209 12.11 4.97 -3.89
C GLY A 209 12.91 4.24 -2.81
N LEU A 210 12.20 3.74 -1.81
CA LEU A 210 12.80 3.07 -0.66
C LEU A 210 11.89 1.97 -0.11
N SER A 211 12.47 1.05 0.65
CA SER A 211 11.70 0.15 1.49
C SER A 211 11.35 0.83 2.82
N ALA A 212 10.08 0.83 3.19
CA ALA A 212 9.64 1.42 4.47
C ALA A 212 9.56 0.41 5.63
N ASN A 213 9.66 -0.90 5.35
CA ASN A 213 9.58 -1.94 6.37
C ASN A 213 10.91 -2.66 6.56
N PHE A 214 11.29 -2.87 7.83
CA PHE A 214 12.56 -3.50 8.18
C PHE A 214 12.62 -4.95 7.68
N SER A 215 13.69 -5.26 6.94
CA SER A 215 13.90 -6.55 6.27
C SER A 215 15.28 -7.16 6.57
N GLY A 216 15.93 -6.75 7.66
CA GLY A 216 17.24 -7.27 8.09
C GLY A 216 18.43 -6.33 7.84
N ASP A 217 19.64 -6.87 7.89
CA ASP A 217 20.91 -6.13 7.99
C ASP A 217 21.13 -5.11 6.85
N GLY A 218 20.80 -5.47 5.61
CA GLY A 218 20.95 -4.59 4.44
C GLY A 218 19.78 -3.65 4.18
N PHE A 219 18.76 -3.59 5.07
CA PHE A 219 17.55 -2.77 4.90
C PHE A 219 17.87 -1.30 4.60
N SER A 220 18.88 -0.74 5.27
CA SER A 220 19.29 0.68 5.08
C SER A 220 19.71 1.02 3.65
N HIS A 221 20.09 0.01 2.86
CA HIS A 221 20.50 0.13 1.47
C HIS A 221 19.40 -0.22 0.46
N MET A 222 18.19 -0.58 0.90
CA MET A 222 17.03 -0.80 0.02
C MET A 222 16.46 0.52 -0.50
N LYS A 223 17.26 1.21 -1.30
CA LYS A 223 16.88 2.42 -2.03
C LYS A 223 17.07 2.15 -3.52
N PHE A 224 16.15 2.66 -4.33
CA PHE A 224 16.22 2.55 -5.78
C PHE A 224 16.02 3.92 -6.41
N ALA A 225 16.67 4.13 -7.56
CA ALA A 225 16.47 5.33 -8.36
C ALA A 225 15.14 5.20 -9.11
N TYR A 226 14.28 6.20 -9.01
CA TYR A 226 13.05 6.28 -9.80
C TYR A 226 13.15 7.45 -10.76
N LYS A 227 13.04 7.21 -12.07
CA LYS A 227 13.16 8.26 -13.09
C LYS A 227 11.87 8.40 -13.88
N GLY A 228 11.31 9.60 -13.86
CA GLY A 228 10.21 10.02 -14.72
C GLY A 228 10.74 10.68 -15.99
N VAL A 229 10.48 10.08 -17.15
CA VAL A 229 11.00 10.54 -18.44
C VAL A 229 9.87 10.82 -19.44
N SER A 230 10.17 11.50 -20.54
CA SER A 230 9.23 11.63 -21.65
C SER A 230 8.98 10.26 -22.33
N ASN A 231 7.89 10.13 -23.10
CA ASN A 231 7.62 8.90 -23.85
C ASN A 231 8.74 8.56 -24.86
N GLU A 232 9.35 9.57 -25.47
CA GLU A 232 10.45 9.41 -26.42
C GLU A 232 11.74 8.91 -25.74
N GLU A 233 12.09 9.51 -24.60
CA GLU A 233 13.21 9.08 -23.77
C GLU A 233 13.00 7.67 -23.21
N PHE A 234 11.76 7.33 -22.83
CA PHE A 234 11.43 5.98 -22.38
C PHE A 234 11.68 4.95 -23.48
N ASN A 235 11.22 5.22 -24.70
CA ASN A 235 11.44 4.32 -25.84
C ASN A 235 12.94 4.16 -26.16
N THR A 236 13.72 5.24 -26.06
CA THR A 236 15.17 5.22 -26.22
C THR A 236 15.83 4.35 -25.15
N TRP A 237 15.47 4.55 -23.88
CA TRP A 237 15.94 3.75 -22.77
C TRP A 237 15.60 2.26 -22.93
N VAL A 238 14.39 1.92 -23.41
CA VAL A 238 14.01 0.53 -23.69
C VAL A 238 14.89 -0.08 -24.77
N GLN A 239 15.26 0.67 -25.82
CA GLN A 239 16.15 0.18 -26.88
C GLN A 239 17.57 -0.06 -26.34
N GLU A 240 18.09 0.84 -25.52
CA GLU A 240 19.39 0.68 -24.85
C GLU A 240 19.41 -0.54 -23.93
N MET A 241 18.34 -0.74 -23.15
CA MET A 241 18.18 -1.93 -22.30
C MET A 241 18.19 -3.21 -23.13
N LYS A 242 17.46 -3.26 -24.24
CA LYS A 242 17.41 -4.42 -25.14
C LYS A 242 18.74 -4.73 -25.83
N ALA A 243 19.61 -3.73 -25.99
CA ALA A 243 20.95 -3.93 -26.54
C ALA A 243 21.91 -4.62 -25.55
N ASN A 244 21.56 -4.70 -24.26
CA ASN A 244 22.36 -5.38 -23.26
C ASN A 244 22.26 -6.91 -23.43
N PRO A 245 23.39 -7.64 -23.55
CA PRO A 245 23.39 -9.09 -23.73
C PRO A 245 22.97 -9.89 -22.49
N ALA A 246 22.84 -9.26 -21.32
CA ALA A 246 22.47 -9.95 -20.09
C ALA A 246 21.02 -10.48 -20.15
N VAL A 247 20.86 -11.75 -19.78
CA VAL A 247 19.58 -12.45 -19.75
C VAL A 247 19.23 -12.81 -18.30
N LEU A 248 18.02 -12.46 -17.87
CA LEU A 248 17.48 -12.87 -16.58
C LEU A 248 16.68 -14.17 -16.76
N ASP A 249 17.36 -15.30 -16.62
CA ASP A 249 16.74 -16.62 -16.56
C ASP A 249 16.58 -17.10 -15.10
N ARG A 250 16.02 -18.31 -14.91
CA ARG A 250 15.87 -18.88 -13.56
C ARG A 250 17.19 -19.07 -12.83
N ALA A 251 18.25 -19.48 -13.54
CA ALA A 251 19.53 -19.75 -12.91
C ALA A 251 20.16 -18.46 -12.40
N ASP A 252 20.14 -17.40 -13.21
CA ASP A 252 20.60 -16.07 -12.83
C ASP A 252 19.71 -15.48 -11.73
N TYR A 253 18.39 -15.69 -11.77
CA TYR A 253 17.51 -15.29 -10.69
C TYR A 253 17.89 -15.94 -9.35
N LEU A 254 18.19 -17.24 -9.32
CA LEU A 254 18.60 -17.92 -8.07
C LEU A 254 19.95 -17.41 -7.54
N VAL A 255 20.84 -16.95 -8.43
CA VAL A 255 22.07 -16.25 -8.05
C VAL A 255 21.75 -14.87 -7.49
N LEU A 256 20.85 -14.14 -8.16
CA LEU A 256 20.40 -12.81 -7.76
C LEU A 256 19.63 -12.86 -6.44
N GLU A 257 18.85 -13.90 -6.16
CA GLU A 257 18.04 -14.04 -4.95
C GLU A 257 18.89 -14.08 -3.68
N LYS A 258 20.12 -14.60 -3.76
CA LYS A 258 21.02 -14.68 -2.60
C LYS A 258 21.19 -13.31 -1.93
N PRO A 259 21.25 -13.24 -0.59
CA PRO A 259 21.38 -11.96 0.11
C PRO A 259 22.63 -11.20 -0.34
N THR A 260 22.46 -9.98 -0.86
CA THR A 260 23.56 -9.08 -1.19
C THR A 260 23.22 -7.67 -0.71
N ALA A 261 24.22 -6.92 -0.24
CA ALA A 261 24.04 -5.56 0.23
C ALA A 261 24.68 -4.57 -0.74
N LYS A 262 24.04 -3.41 -0.95
CA LYS A 262 24.51 -2.34 -1.86
C LYS A 262 24.71 -2.82 -3.30
N GLU A 263 23.78 -3.62 -3.79
CA GLU A 263 23.79 -4.08 -5.18
C GLU A 263 23.74 -2.87 -6.13
N ALA A 264 24.67 -2.82 -7.07
CA ALA A 264 24.69 -1.75 -8.08
C ALA A 264 23.49 -1.88 -9.02
N VAL A 265 23.18 -0.80 -9.75
CA VAL A 265 22.16 -0.87 -10.80
C VAL A 265 22.63 -1.86 -11.86
N ARG A 266 21.80 -2.87 -12.14
CA ARG A 266 22.03 -3.86 -13.20
C ARG A 266 20.89 -3.82 -14.20
N HIS A 267 21.22 -4.11 -15.45
CA HIS A 267 20.29 -4.10 -16.57
C HIS A 267 20.30 -5.45 -17.25
N TYR A 268 19.10 -5.94 -17.58
CA TYR A 268 18.87 -7.17 -18.31
C TYR A 268 18.07 -6.85 -19.58
N GLY A 269 18.65 -7.17 -20.73
CA GLY A 269 18.01 -6.92 -22.03
C GLY A 269 16.99 -7.96 -22.43
N GLN A 270 17.01 -9.13 -21.77
CA GLN A 270 16.04 -10.20 -21.97
C GLN A 270 15.64 -10.82 -20.63
N VAL A 271 14.38 -11.22 -20.51
CA VAL A 271 13.83 -11.87 -19.31
C VAL A 271 13.06 -13.11 -19.73
N GLU A 272 13.23 -14.20 -18.99
CA GLU A 272 12.43 -15.42 -19.23
C GLU A 272 10.93 -15.11 -19.07
N PRO A 273 10.08 -15.48 -20.05
CA PRO A 273 8.64 -15.34 -19.92
C PRO A 273 8.10 -16.04 -18.67
N ALA A 274 7.14 -15.41 -18.00
CA ALA A 274 6.50 -15.92 -16.78
C ALA A 274 7.43 -16.10 -15.56
N LEU A 275 8.65 -15.53 -15.55
CA LEU A 275 9.52 -15.54 -14.37
C LEU A 275 8.81 -15.00 -13.12
N PHE A 276 8.11 -13.87 -13.23
CA PHE A 276 7.32 -13.30 -12.13
C PHE A 276 6.28 -14.27 -11.57
N ASN A 277 5.55 -14.98 -12.43
CA ASN A 277 4.56 -15.97 -11.99
C ASN A 277 5.24 -17.12 -11.23
N ARG A 278 6.47 -17.50 -11.61
CA ARG A 278 7.23 -18.53 -10.88
C ARG A 278 7.70 -18.05 -9.52
N ILE A 279 8.14 -16.79 -9.44
CA ILE A 279 8.53 -16.14 -8.18
C ILE A 279 7.32 -16.07 -7.24
N LEU A 280 6.20 -15.56 -7.74
CA LEU A 280 4.93 -15.48 -7.02
C LEU A 280 4.51 -16.84 -6.46
N ASN A 281 4.62 -17.89 -7.26
CA ASN A 281 4.25 -19.26 -6.87
C ASN A 281 5.39 -20.04 -6.20
N ARG A 282 6.50 -19.38 -5.87
CA ARG A 282 7.67 -19.94 -5.17
C ARG A 282 8.24 -21.20 -5.83
N CYS A 283 8.24 -21.23 -7.16
CA CYS A 283 8.70 -22.37 -7.96
C CYS A 283 9.77 -22.01 -8.99
N VAL A 284 10.73 -21.18 -8.58
CA VAL A 284 11.85 -20.79 -9.45
C VAL A 284 12.89 -21.91 -9.53
N ALA A 285 13.11 -22.64 -8.44
CA ALA A 285 14.02 -23.78 -8.39
C ALA A 285 13.57 -24.93 -9.32
N GLU A 286 14.53 -25.57 -10.00
CA GLU A 286 14.23 -26.69 -10.88
C GLU A 286 13.58 -27.85 -10.11
N GLY A 287 12.51 -28.41 -10.68
CA GLY A 287 11.75 -29.52 -10.07
C GLY A 287 10.80 -29.13 -8.93
N SER A 288 10.72 -27.86 -8.55
CA SER A 288 9.77 -27.40 -7.53
C SER A 288 8.33 -27.30 -8.07
N MET A 289 7.38 -27.81 -7.31
CA MET A 289 5.96 -27.69 -7.61
C MET A 289 5.49 -26.27 -7.31
N CYS A 290 4.81 -25.62 -8.25
CA CYS A 290 4.26 -24.28 -8.04
C CYS A 290 3.09 -24.31 -7.06
N MET A 291 3.03 -23.32 -6.15
CA MET A 291 1.96 -23.21 -5.15
C MET A 291 0.56 -23.24 -5.77
N ASN A 292 0.34 -22.56 -6.90
CA ASN A 292 -0.94 -22.62 -7.62
C ASN A 292 -1.30 -24.03 -8.13
N GLN A 293 -0.32 -24.80 -8.60
CA GLN A 293 -0.51 -26.18 -9.04
C GLN A 293 -0.86 -27.06 -7.84
N GLN A 294 -0.15 -26.89 -6.72
CA GLN A 294 -0.43 -27.62 -5.48
C GLN A 294 -1.84 -27.35 -4.98
N MET A 295 -2.23 -26.07 -4.89
CA MET A 295 -3.59 -25.69 -4.49
C MET A 295 -4.66 -26.28 -5.42
N HIS A 296 -4.43 -26.25 -6.73
CA HIS A 296 -5.39 -26.80 -7.69
C HIS A 296 -5.51 -28.33 -7.60
N GLU A 297 -4.40 -29.03 -7.34
CA GLU A 297 -4.43 -30.47 -7.05
C GLU A 297 -5.14 -30.79 -5.73
N ASP A 298 -4.90 -30.01 -4.68
CA ASP A 298 -5.56 -30.19 -3.37
C ASP A 298 -7.07 -29.95 -3.46
N VAL A 299 -7.50 -28.94 -4.24
CA VAL A 299 -8.93 -28.71 -4.53
C VAL A 299 -9.54 -29.93 -5.22
N LYS A 300 -8.86 -30.50 -6.23
CA LYS A 300 -9.33 -31.71 -6.92
C LYS A 300 -9.39 -32.91 -5.97
N ARG A 301 -8.37 -33.12 -5.14
CA ARG A 301 -8.34 -34.20 -4.14
C ARG A 301 -9.49 -34.06 -3.15
N ASN A 302 -9.77 -32.85 -2.69
CA ASN A 302 -10.89 -32.57 -1.78
C ASN A 302 -12.25 -32.80 -2.45
N GLN A 303 -12.42 -32.39 -3.71
CA GLN A 303 -13.64 -32.65 -4.49
C GLN A 303 -13.86 -34.15 -4.71
N MET A 304 -12.81 -34.90 -5.05
CA MET A 304 -12.87 -36.35 -5.20
C MET A 304 -13.20 -37.04 -3.87
N ALA A 305 -12.56 -36.63 -2.76
CA ALA A 305 -12.85 -37.17 -1.44
C ALA A 305 -14.30 -36.88 -1.00
N ALA A 306 -14.84 -35.70 -1.32
CA ALA A 306 -16.23 -35.35 -1.06
C ALA A 306 -17.19 -36.22 -1.90
N ALA A 307 -16.91 -36.43 -3.19
CA ALA A 307 -17.70 -37.28 -4.06
C ALA A 307 -17.73 -38.75 -3.59
N ILE A 308 -16.59 -39.30 -3.16
CA ILE A 308 -16.50 -40.66 -2.59
C ILE A 308 -17.30 -40.76 -1.29
N ARG A 309 -17.25 -39.74 -0.42
CA ARG A 309 -18.06 -39.71 0.82
C ARG A 309 -19.56 -39.69 0.51
N GLN A 310 -19.99 -38.92 -0.48
CA GLN A 310 -21.39 -38.88 -0.91
C GLN A 310 -21.85 -40.22 -1.49
N GLN A 311 -21.04 -40.87 -2.33
CA GLN A 311 -21.34 -42.21 -2.85
C GLN A 311 -21.40 -43.27 -1.75
N SER A 312 -20.49 -43.21 -0.76
CA SER A 312 -20.50 -44.13 0.39
C SER A 312 -21.72 -43.91 1.29
N GLN A 313 -22.15 -42.67 1.51
CA GLN A 313 -23.38 -42.37 2.25
C GLN A 313 -24.64 -42.81 1.51
N GLY A 314 -24.72 -42.57 0.19
CA GLY A 314 -25.80 -43.07 -0.66
C GLY A 314 -25.88 -44.60 -0.67
N GLY A 315 -24.73 -45.27 -0.78
CA GLY A 315 -24.64 -46.74 -0.71
C GLY A 315 -25.02 -47.30 0.67
N LYS A 316 -24.65 -46.63 1.76
CA LYS A 316 -25.08 -47.02 3.11
C LYS A 316 -26.57 -46.78 3.34
N SER A 317 -27.14 -45.70 2.79
CA SER A 317 -28.58 -45.43 2.83
C SER A 317 -29.36 -46.49 2.07
N GLN A 318 -28.91 -46.86 0.86
CA GLN A 318 -29.55 -47.91 0.06
C GLN A 318 -29.41 -49.30 0.69
N LEU A 319 -28.26 -49.61 1.31
CA LEU A 319 -28.10 -50.86 2.06
C LEU A 319 -28.95 -50.88 3.34
N ALA A 320 -29.12 -49.75 4.03
CA ALA A 320 -30.01 -49.63 5.18
C ALA A 320 -31.49 -49.81 4.77
N GLU A 321 -31.91 -49.20 3.67
CA GLU A 321 -33.26 -49.33 3.11
C GLU A 321 -33.53 -50.75 2.61
N ALA A 322 -32.54 -51.40 1.97
CA ALA A 322 -32.63 -52.81 1.58
C ALA A 322 -32.65 -53.76 2.78
N LEU A 323 -31.90 -53.48 3.85
CA LEU A 323 -31.93 -54.26 5.10
C LEU A 323 -33.25 -54.07 5.85
N GLU A 324 -33.85 -52.87 5.88
CA GLU A 324 -35.19 -52.66 6.42
C GLU A 324 -36.26 -53.43 5.61
N MET A 325 -36.16 -53.46 4.28
CA MET A 325 -37.05 -54.25 3.44
C MET A 325 -36.90 -55.77 3.65
N CYS A 326 -35.69 -56.26 3.95
CA CYS A 326 -35.46 -57.69 4.23
C CYS A 326 -35.83 -58.11 5.67
N VAL A 327 -36.10 -57.18 6.59
CA VAL A 327 -36.48 -57.44 7.99
C VAL A 327 -37.98 -57.26 8.25
N ALA A 328 -38.79 -56.97 7.22
CA ALA A 328 -40.24 -56.94 7.35
C ALA A 328 -40.77 -58.31 7.85
N PRO A 329 -41.47 -58.36 9.00
CA PRO A 329 -41.75 -59.61 9.69
C PRO A 329 -42.73 -60.49 8.93
N ILE A 330 -42.35 -61.76 8.78
CA ILE A 330 -43.24 -62.89 8.47
C ILE A 330 -44.25 -63.00 9.62
N ASN A 331 -45.30 -62.17 9.63
CA ASN A 331 -46.36 -62.27 10.64
C ASN A 331 -47.74 -61.81 10.13
N THR A 332 -48.03 -62.07 8.86
CA THR A 332 -49.37 -61.87 8.28
C THR A 332 -49.86 -63.08 7.49
N LEU A 333 -49.57 -64.31 7.94
CA LEU A 333 -50.28 -65.51 7.48
C LEU A 333 -50.26 -66.61 8.56
N MET A 334 -51.05 -66.46 9.62
CA MET A 334 -51.80 -67.57 10.25
C MET A 334 -52.75 -67.02 11.33
N LYS A 335 -54.00 -67.46 11.21
CA LYS A 335 -55.15 -67.45 12.14
C LYS A 335 -54.93 -67.04 13.60
#